data_AF-A0A9E5N429-F1
#
_entry.id   AF-A0A9E5N429-F1
#
_cell.length_a   1.000
_cell.length_b   1.000
_cell.length_c   1.000
_cell.angle_alpha   90.00
_cell.angle_beta   90.00
_cell.angle_gamma   90.00
#
_symmetry.space_group_name_H-M   'P 1'
#
loop_
_entity.id
_entity.type
_entity.pdbx_description
1 polymer ?
#
loop_
_entity_poly.entity_id
_entity_poly.type
_entity_poly.pdbx_seq_one_letter_code
_entity_poly.pdbx_strand_id
1 'polypeptide(L)'
;GRMLEEVNPVGGREKVNAIKDSLKRSNSSPQDAIYVGDSITDREALSFIKENGGLAVSFNGNRYAIEKAEVVCISENTAPISTLANAFSQGGKGKVMELVRNWKEKLPLLELVSENNIERLVSVSERFRKSVRGEAGSLG
;
A
#
# COMPACT_ATOMS: atom_id res chain seq x y z
N GLY A 1 32.30 -15.68 2.75
CA GLY A 1 32.15 -15.33 4.18
C GLY A 1 30.87 -15.95 4.69
N ARG A 2 30.94 -16.72 5.78
CA ARG A 2 29.82 -17.45 6.40
C ARG A 2 28.86 -16.53 7.19
N MET A 3 28.55 -15.35 6.64
CA MET A 3 27.71 -14.34 7.29
C MET A 3 26.46 -14.01 6.46
N LEU A 4 26.32 -14.59 5.26
CA LEU A 4 25.17 -14.42 4.36
C LEU A 4 24.23 -15.65 4.36
N GLU A 5 24.60 -16.75 5.03
CA GLU A 5 23.76 -17.95 5.18
C GLU A 5 22.84 -17.90 6.42
N GLU A 6 22.99 -16.88 7.26
CA GLU A 6 22.22 -16.71 8.52
C GLU A 6 21.22 -15.55 8.48
N VAL A 7 21.04 -14.94 7.30
CA VAL A 7 20.02 -13.90 7.09
C VAL A 7 19.05 -14.40 6.04
N ASN A 8 17.78 -14.59 6.42
CA ASN A 8 16.69 -14.75 5.48
C ASN A 8 16.09 -13.36 5.21
N PRO A 9 16.58 -12.59 4.22
CA PRO A 9 16.07 -11.26 3.96
C PRO A 9 14.57 -11.35 3.64
N VAL A 10 13.76 -10.53 4.30
CA VAL A 10 12.33 -10.44 3.98
C VAL A 10 12.19 -9.60 2.71
N GLY A 11 12.18 -10.26 1.55
CA GLY A 11 11.86 -9.69 0.26
C GLY A 11 10.36 -9.74 -0.04
N GLY A 12 9.99 -9.50 -1.30
CA GLY A 12 8.59 -9.52 -1.74
C GLY A 12 7.90 -10.87 -1.47
N ARG A 13 8.64 -11.97 -1.66
CA ARG A 13 8.10 -13.33 -1.52
C ARG A 13 7.83 -13.68 -0.06
N GLU A 14 8.73 -13.29 0.84
CA GLU A 14 8.60 -13.49 2.27
C GLU A 14 7.40 -12.69 2.82
N LYS A 15 7.16 -11.46 2.32
CA LYS A 15 5.95 -10.69 2.69
C LYS A 15 4.67 -11.38 2.24
N VAL A 16 4.63 -11.93 1.03
CA VAL A 16 3.47 -12.70 0.55
C VAL A 16 3.24 -13.94 1.42
N ASN A 17 4.31 -14.66 1.82
CA ASN A 17 4.19 -15.81 2.71
C ASN A 17 3.67 -15.39 4.10
N ALA A 18 4.17 -14.28 4.65
CA ALA A 18 3.68 -13.75 5.93
C ALA A 18 2.19 -13.39 5.88
N ILE A 19 1.71 -12.84 4.76
CA ILE A 19 0.28 -12.57 4.53
C ILE A 19 -0.50 -13.89 4.52
N LYS A 20 -0.08 -14.88 3.74
CA LYS A 20 -0.74 -16.20 3.65
C LYS A 20 -0.82 -16.89 5.01
N ASP A 21 0.27 -16.85 5.76
CA ASP A 21 0.33 -17.43 7.10
C ASP A 21 -0.60 -16.70 8.08
N SER A 22 -0.67 -15.37 8.01
CA SER A 22 -1.59 -14.57 8.83
C SER A 22 -3.05 -14.90 8.52
N LEU A 23 -3.42 -14.94 7.24
CA LEU A 23 -4.77 -15.28 6.77
C LEU A 23 -5.19 -16.69 7.21
N LYS A 24 -4.26 -17.66 7.10
CA LYS A 24 -4.49 -19.02 7.57
C LYS A 24 -4.75 -19.08 9.08
N ARG A 25 -3.96 -18.35 9.88
CA ARG A 25 -4.14 -18.30 11.34
C ARG A 25 -5.43 -17.60 11.76
N SER A 26 -5.89 -16.62 11.01
CA SER A 26 -7.13 -15.89 11.29
C SER A 26 -8.38 -16.51 10.66
N ASN A 27 -8.25 -17.62 9.93
CA ASN A 27 -9.33 -18.20 9.12
C ASN A 27 -10.01 -17.16 8.22
N SER A 28 -9.21 -16.29 7.62
CA SER A 28 -9.67 -15.22 6.74
C SER A 28 -9.16 -15.44 5.32
N SER A 29 -9.77 -14.73 4.36
CA SER A 29 -9.36 -14.78 2.96
C SER A 29 -8.74 -13.44 2.53
N PRO A 30 -7.97 -13.39 1.42
CA PRO A 30 -7.34 -12.15 0.98
C PRO A 30 -8.32 -10.98 0.74
N GLN A 31 -9.55 -11.27 0.32
CA GLN A 31 -10.63 -10.27 0.18
C GLN A 31 -11.01 -9.58 1.50
N ASP A 32 -10.69 -10.20 2.64
CA ASP A 32 -10.93 -9.67 3.99
C ASP A 32 -9.71 -8.91 4.52
N ALA A 33 -8.68 -8.67 3.69
CA ALA A 33 -7.44 -8.05 4.10
C ALA A 33 -7.17 -6.71 3.40
N ILE A 34 -6.55 -5.81 4.16
CA ILE A 34 -5.90 -4.60 3.65
C ILE A 34 -4.40 -4.82 3.78
N TYR A 35 -3.66 -4.47 2.73
CA TYR A 35 -2.21 -4.35 2.79
C TYR A 35 -1.78 -2.92 2.46
N VAL A 36 -0.91 -2.38 3.31
CA VAL A 36 -0.36 -1.04 3.15
C VAL A 36 1.15 -1.15 2.96
N GLY A 37 1.66 -0.60 1.86
CA GLY A 37 3.09 -0.61 1.54
C GLY A 37 3.54 0.71 0.90
N ASP A 38 4.85 0.90 0.77
CA ASP A 38 5.41 2.15 0.25
C ASP A 38 6.57 1.95 -0.74
N SER A 39 7.06 0.73 -0.92
CA SER A 39 8.34 0.48 -1.60
C SER A 39 8.34 -0.69 -2.58
N ILE A 40 9.49 -0.92 -3.22
CA ILE A 40 9.74 -2.07 -4.09
C ILE A 40 9.46 -3.41 -3.37
N THR A 41 9.86 -3.51 -2.10
CA THR A 41 9.68 -4.76 -1.32
C THR A 41 8.21 -5.12 -1.09
N ASP A 42 7.30 -4.16 -1.27
CA ASP A 42 5.86 -4.33 -1.11
C ASP A 42 5.15 -4.72 -2.40
N ARG A 43 5.83 -4.63 -3.55
CA ARG A 43 5.24 -4.83 -4.88
C ARG A 43 4.47 -6.14 -5.00
N GLU A 44 5.07 -7.25 -4.55
CA GLU A 44 4.45 -8.57 -4.64
C GLU A 44 3.27 -8.73 -3.67
N ALA A 45 3.37 -8.18 -2.46
CA ALA A 45 2.30 -8.19 -1.47
C ALA A 45 1.08 -7.36 -1.91
N LEU A 46 1.32 -6.17 -2.47
CA LEU A 46 0.29 -5.31 -3.05
C LEU A 46 -0.40 -6.02 -4.22
N SER A 47 0.36 -6.60 -5.16
CA SER A 47 -0.19 -7.36 -6.29
C SER A 47 -1.05 -8.53 -5.81
N PHE A 48 -0.52 -9.32 -4.86
CA PHE A 48 -1.23 -10.48 -4.31
C PHE A 48 -2.59 -10.09 -3.71
N ILE A 49 -2.63 -9.06 -2.86
CA ILE A 49 -3.89 -8.62 -2.24
C ILE A 49 -4.87 -8.07 -3.27
N LYS A 50 -4.40 -7.21 -4.18
CA LYS A 50 -5.23 -6.63 -5.25
C LYS A 50 -5.86 -7.71 -6.14
N GLU A 51 -5.06 -8.66 -6.60
CA GLU A 51 -5.47 -9.74 -7.50
C GLU A 51 -6.42 -10.74 -6.82
N ASN A 52 -6.34 -10.88 -5.49
CA ASN A 52 -7.20 -11.78 -4.71
C ASN A 52 -8.37 -11.04 -4.02
N GLY A 53 -8.75 -9.85 -4.52
CA GLY A 53 -9.97 -9.16 -4.12
C GLY A 53 -9.88 -8.33 -2.84
N GLY A 54 -8.74 -8.34 -2.15
CA GLY A 54 -8.50 -7.46 -0.99
C GLY A 54 -8.23 -6.02 -1.40
N LEU A 55 -7.82 -5.20 -0.45
CA LEU A 55 -7.50 -3.79 -0.68
C LEU A 55 -5.99 -3.53 -0.60
N ALA A 56 -5.39 -3.15 -1.72
CA ALA A 56 -4.00 -2.72 -1.79
C ALA A 56 -3.87 -1.19 -1.69
N VAL A 57 -3.16 -0.71 -0.69
CA VAL A 57 -2.94 0.73 -0.44
C VAL A 57 -1.45 1.07 -0.51
N SER A 58 -1.11 2.07 -1.32
CA SER A 58 0.22 2.69 -1.31
C SER A 58 0.19 3.91 -0.40
N PHE A 59 1.05 3.97 0.62
CA PHE A 59 1.15 5.11 1.55
C PHE A 59 2.48 5.84 1.36
N ASN A 60 2.45 7.08 0.85
CA ASN A 60 3.64 7.85 0.47
C ASN A 60 4.64 7.01 -0.37
N GLY A 61 4.10 6.13 -1.21
CA GLY A 61 4.87 5.10 -1.89
C GLY A 61 5.59 5.59 -3.13
N ASN A 62 6.61 4.84 -3.53
CA ASN A 62 7.30 5.02 -4.81
C ASN A 62 6.48 4.46 -5.99
N ARG A 63 7.02 4.58 -7.22
CA ARG A 63 6.42 4.00 -8.43
C ARG A 63 5.99 2.54 -8.28
N TYR A 64 6.87 1.69 -7.74
CA TYR A 64 6.65 0.25 -7.65
C TYR A 64 5.46 -0.12 -6.75
N ALA A 65 5.26 0.62 -5.66
CA ALA A 65 4.10 0.47 -4.80
C ALA A 65 2.83 1.02 -5.46
N ILE A 66 2.90 2.20 -6.08
CA ILE A 66 1.74 2.84 -6.73
C ILE A 66 1.18 1.99 -7.87
N GLU A 67 2.04 1.43 -8.71
CA GLU A 67 1.63 0.56 -9.84
C GLU A 67 0.87 -0.69 -9.40
N LYS A 68 1.09 -1.15 -8.16
CA LYS A 68 0.44 -2.35 -7.62
C LYS A 68 -0.68 -2.05 -6.63
N ALA A 69 -0.88 -0.79 -6.27
CA ALA A 69 -1.96 -0.38 -5.40
C ALA A 69 -3.27 -0.17 -6.15
N GLU A 70 -4.33 -0.03 -5.36
CA GLU A 70 -5.65 0.43 -5.81
C GLU A 70 -5.97 1.82 -5.29
N VAL A 71 -5.51 2.11 -4.07
CA VAL A 71 -5.62 3.42 -3.44
C VAL A 71 -4.22 3.96 -3.18
N VAL A 72 -3.97 5.20 -3.58
CA VAL A 72 -2.81 5.97 -3.15
C VAL A 72 -3.24 6.89 -2.03
N CYS A 73 -2.49 6.84 -0.92
CA CYS A 73 -2.61 7.74 0.21
C CYS A 73 -1.32 8.56 0.34
N ILE A 74 -1.42 9.88 0.21
CA ILE A 74 -0.31 10.80 0.44
C ILE A 74 -0.66 11.67 1.65
N SER A 75 0.11 11.58 2.72
CA SER A 75 -0.19 12.27 3.98
C SER A 75 1.02 12.43 4.89
N GLU A 76 1.01 13.46 5.71
CA GLU A 76 2.03 13.73 6.74
C GLU A 76 1.93 12.77 7.93
N ASN A 77 0.78 12.14 8.14
CA ASN A 77 0.55 11.25 9.27
C ASN A 77 -0.28 10.01 8.85
N THR A 78 -0.39 9.05 9.77
CA THR A 78 -1.03 7.75 9.50
C THR A 78 -2.53 7.72 9.79
N ALA A 79 -3.14 8.80 10.28
CA ALA A 79 -4.57 8.85 10.55
C ALA A 79 -5.47 8.45 9.35
N PRO A 80 -5.11 8.76 8.09
CA PRO A 80 -5.90 8.31 6.93
C PRO A 80 -5.95 6.78 6.79
N ILE A 81 -4.92 6.06 7.24
CA ILE A 81 -4.91 4.59 7.24
C ILE A 81 -6.01 4.07 8.16
N SER A 82 -6.19 4.68 9.34
CA SER A 82 -7.28 4.32 10.25
C SER A 82 -8.65 4.61 9.66
N THR A 83 -8.80 5.72 8.94
CA THR A 83 -10.05 6.04 8.20
C THR A 83 -10.36 4.99 7.14
N LEU A 84 -9.36 4.58 6.35
CA LEU A 84 -9.49 3.53 5.34
C LEU A 84 -9.83 2.18 5.98
N ALA A 85 -9.15 1.82 7.07
CA ALA A 85 -9.38 0.57 7.79
C ALA A 85 -10.79 0.52 8.41
N ASN A 86 -11.26 1.64 8.99
CA ASN A 86 -12.62 1.73 9.52
C ASN A 86 -13.66 1.56 8.40
N ALA A 87 -13.51 2.27 7.28
CA ALA A 87 -14.42 2.10 6.13
C ALA A 87 -14.40 0.66 5.60
N PHE A 88 -13.23 0.02 5.51
CA PHE A 88 -13.11 -1.37 5.11
C PHE A 88 -13.79 -2.32 6.10
N SER A 89 -13.68 -2.10 7.41
CA SER A 89 -14.36 -2.93 8.41
C SER A 89 -15.89 -2.85 8.31
N GLN A 90 -16.43 -1.74 7.81
CA GLN A 90 -17.88 -1.50 7.71
C GLN A 90 -18.51 -2.08 6.43
N GLY A 91 -17.74 -2.24 5.35
CA GLY A 91 -18.30 -2.67 4.06
C GLY A 91 -17.26 -3.12 3.04
N GLY A 92 -16.11 -3.59 3.52
CA GLY A 92 -15.00 -4.08 2.71
C GLY A 92 -14.43 -3.05 1.76
N LYS A 93 -13.77 -3.57 0.72
CA LYS A 93 -13.18 -2.81 -0.37
C LYS A 93 -14.16 -1.83 -1.04
N GLY A 94 -15.41 -2.25 -1.24
CA GLY A 94 -16.44 -1.43 -1.88
C GLY A 94 -16.67 -0.11 -1.13
N LYS A 95 -16.77 -0.17 0.20
CA LYS A 95 -16.97 1.02 1.04
C LYS A 95 -15.77 1.96 1.00
N VAL A 96 -14.56 1.41 0.96
CA VAL A 96 -13.35 2.23 0.79
C VAL A 96 -13.33 2.93 -0.56
N MET A 97 -13.67 2.24 -1.64
CA MET A 97 -13.72 2.82 -2.98
C MET A 97 -14.75 3.96 -3.08
N GLU A 98 -15.90 3.80 -2.43
CA GLU A 98 -16.91 4.86 -2.29
C GLU A 98 -16.36 6.08 -1.53
N LEU A 99 -15.70 5.85 -0.39
CA LEU A 99 -15.09 6.91 0.41
C LEU A 99 -14.05 7.69 -0.41
N VAL A 100 -13.16 6.98 -1.10
CA VAL A 100 -12.07 7.61 -1.87
C VAL A 100 -12.61 8.38 -3.07
N ARG A 101 -13.63 7.87 -3.78
CA ARG A 101 -14.25 8.60 -4.90
C ARG A 101 -14.88 9.93 -4.48
N ASN A 102 -15.36 10.02 -3.24
CA ASN A 102 -15.99 11.22 -2.70
C ASN A 102 -15.00 12.11 -1.94
N TRP A 103 -13.72 11.74 -1.89
CA TRP A 103 -12.68 12.49 -1.19
C TRP A 103 -12.28 13.74 -1.98
N LYS A 104 -12.44 14.93 -1.37
CA LYS A 104 -12.18 16.22 -2.04
C LYS A 104 -11.01 16.99 -1.43
N GLU A 105 -10.42 16.49 -0.36
CA GLU A 105 -9.32 17.15 0.32
C GLU A 105 -8.03 17.04 -0.50
N LYS A 106 -7.24 18.11 -0.47
CA LYS A 106 -5.91 18.11 -1.11
C LYS A 106 -4.89 17.28 -0.33
N LEU A 107 -4.96 17.34 1.00
CA LEU A 107 -4.18 16.51 1.92
C LEU A 107 -5.06 16.13 3.13
N PRO A 108 -5.03 14.87 3.60
CA PRO A 108 -4.39 13.74 2.94
C PRO A 108 -4.99 13.51 1.54
N LEU A 109 -4.15 13.22 0.55
CA LEU A 109 -4.62 12.87 -0.78
C LEU A 109 -4.99 11.40 -0.76
N LEU A 110 -6.25 11.09 -1.05
CA LEU A 110 -6.73 9.74 -1.29
C LEU A 110 -7.24 9.67 -2.72
N GLU A 111 -6.66 8.79 -3.53
CA GLU A 111 -7.06 8.66 -4.93
C GLU A 111 -6.99 7.21 -5.42
N LEU A 112 -7.95 6.82 -6.26
CA LEU A 112 -7.94 5.52 -6.93
C LEU A 112 -6.91 5.51 -8.06
N VAL A 113 -6.11 4.44 -8.15
CA VAL A 113 -5.13 4.27 -9.23
C VAL A 113 -5.85 3.89 -10.53
N SER A 114 -5.49 4.57 -11.61
CA SER A 114 -5.93 4.29 -12.97
C SER A 114 -4.79 4.57 -13.96
N GLU A 115 -4.90 4.06 -15.19
CA GLU A 115 -3.90 4.29 -16.24
C GLU A 115 -3.70 5.79 -16.53
N ASN A 116 -4.76 6.59 -16.38
CA ASN A 116 -4.75 8.01 -16.72
C ASN A 116 -4.11 8.91 -15.65
N ASN A 117 -4.00 8.45 -14.40
CA ASN A 117 -3.48 9.26 -13.29
C ASN A 117 -2.17 8.75 -12.70
N ILE A 118 -1.71 7.56 -13.09
CA ILE A 118 -0.58 6.88 -12.46
C ILE A 118 0.70 7.73 -12.46
N GLU A 119 1.06 8.32 -13.60
CA GLU A 119 2.26 9.15 -13.73
C GLU A 119 2.19 10.39 -12.83
N ARG A 120 1.02 11.01 -12.73
CA ARG A 120 0.81 12.15 -11.82
C ARG A 120 0.93 11.69 -10.36
N LEU A 121 0.32 10.57 -9.99
CA LEU A 121 0.34 10.04 -8.63
C LEU A 121 1.76 9.70 -8.18
N VAL A 122 2.54 9.03 -9.04
CA VAL A 122 3.96 8.75 -8.79
C VAL A 122 4.73 10.04 -8.56
N SER A 123 4.58 11.00 -9.48
CA SER A 123 5.27 12.28 -9.41
C SER A 123 4.95 13.06 -8.12
N VAL A 124 3.68 13.10 -7.70
CA VAL A 124 3.25 13.78 -6.47
C VAL A 124 3.75 13.04 -5.22
N SER A 125 3.61 11.71 -5.19
CA SER A 125 3.98 10.88 -4.04
C SER A 125 5.49 10.91 -3.79
N GLU A 126 6.32 10.80 -4.84
CA GLU A 126 7.79 10.83 -4.68
C GLU A 126 8.30 12.22 -4.24
N ARG A 127 7.69 13.31 -4.73
CA ARG A 127 7.99 14.66 -4.22
C ARG A 127 7.66 14.77 -2.74
N PHE A 128 6.49 14.29 -2.33
CA PHE A 128 6.05 14.33 -0.94
C PHE A 128 6.92 13.43 -0.04
N ARG A 129 7.30 12.25 -0.51
CA ARG A 129 8.22 11.33 0.19
C ARG A 129 9.56 12.01 0.50
N LYS A 130 10.12 12.77 -0.45
CA LYS A 130 11.35 13.55 -0.26
C LYS A 130 11.17 14.67 0.76
N SER A 131 10.03 15.36 0.78
CA SER A 131 9.78 16.43 1.76
C SER A 131 9.60 15.90 3.20
N VAL A 132 9.06 14.69 3.36
CA VAL A 132 8.84 14.10 4.70
C VAL A 132 10.06 13.33 5.21
N ARG A 133 10.82 12.65 4.34
CA ARG A 133 11.94 11.76 4.74
C ARG A 133 13.34 12.34 4.50
N GLY A 134 13.48 13.51 3.87
CA GLY A 134 14.80 14.03 3.47
C GLY A 134 15.48 13.14 2.41
N GLU A 135 16.82 13.07 2.41
CA GLU A 135 17.61 12.30 1.41
C GLU A 135 17.32 10.78 1.40
N ALA A 136 16.88 10.22 2.54
CA ALA A 136 16.49 8.81 2.63
C ALA A 136 15.22 8.48 1.82
N GLY A 137 14.43 9.50 1.44
CA GLY A 137 13.25 9.32 0.58
C GLY A 137 13.58 8.93 -0.86
N SER A 138 14.84 9.09 -1.29
CA SER A 138 15.35 8.70 -2.61
C SER A 138 15.94 7.29 -2.68
N LEU A 139 16.15 6.63 -1.53
CA LEU A 139 16.68 5.28 -1.46
C LEU A 139 15.52 4.30 -1.37
N GLY A 140 15.23 3.61 -2.47
CA GLY A 140 14.16 2.60 -2.56
C GLY A 140 12.80 3.16 -2.90
#